data_AF-A0A5A7ST93-F1
#
_entry.id   AF-A0A5A7ST93-F1
#
_cell.length_a   1.000
_cell.length_b   1.000
_cell.length_c   1.000
_cell.angle_alpha   90.00
_cell.angle_beta   90.00
_cell.angle_gamma   90.00
#
_symmetry.space_group_name_H-M   'P 1'
#
loop_
_entity.id
_entity.type
_entity.pdbx_description
1 polymer ?
#
loop_
_entity_poly.entity_id
_entity_poly.type
_entity_poly.pdbx_seq_one_letter_code
_entity_poly.pdbx_strand_id
1 'polypeptide(L)'
;MRQFKEEVYYNVTQAIDLMSAVKELNKFSSQELGKLLRDSENFVIHYTSENNMQMTIDVEKLACFLPLHLMAVLISSNRDEALYKYLLCGVRLLYSLCDLAPRHARLEQILLDDVKMSEQLLDLVFYMLIVLGGFKEENYQSDSISVAHSSLVACSLYLLTGCISSQWQDLVHVLIAHPKVDIFMEAAFASVFQSVKVLDLRLSTKNSDSTCTVPVAELINYLCLQCEASLQFLQTLCQQKAFRERLLRNKELCCKGGVLFLARAILNLNVAHPHLQSSRVGATLSRLKAKVLSILLSLCEAESISYLDEVASTPRSLDFAKSVALQILELLKNALSRDSKSIFSCSEKRYPTGFLQLNAMRLADIFSDDSNFRSYITVNFTKVLTAVFSLSHGDFLSSWCSSDLPVKEEDATLEYDSFAAAGWVLDNFFSSGILHPKNLDFTLIPSVMAPASYAHQRTSLFVKVIANLHCFVPSICEEQERNLFLHGFVDCLKMDIVKALPGSDGSKATNVCRNLRSLLSQAESLIPNFLNEEDVQLLRPVTTVFLPLRGEPIRFKGSVKFLCWQEGLNQSLSDIIYGGGRNHNPKGDYTPRKLRSQGFALPPLSRRGLKAVHNRVRHRVVI
;
A
#
# COMPACT_ATOMS: atom_id res chain seq x y z
N MET A 1 43.75 -26.45 -70.16
CA MET A 1 44.33 -25.55 -69.15
C MET A 1 43.19 -24.93 -68.36
N ARG A 2 43.01 -25.39 -67.12
CA ARG A 2 42.12 -24.83 -66.10
C ARG A 2 42.90 -23.76 -65.33
N GLN A 3 42.26 -22.65 -65.00
CA GLN A 3 42.36 -22.07 -63.66
C GLN A 3 41.22 -21.06 -63.48
N PHE A 4 40.13 -21.56 -62.88
CA PHE A 4 39.20 -20.76 -62.09
C PHE A 4 40.00 -20.18 -60.92
N LYS A 5 39.98 -18.86 -60.74
CA LYS A 5 40.29 -18.23 -59.45
C LYS A 5 38.98 -18.07 -58.71
N GLU A 6 38.68 -19.02 -57.83
CA GLU A 6 37.74 -18.81 -56.73
C GLU A 6 38.35 -17.76 -55.79
N GLU A 7 37.80 -16.55 -55.81
CA GLU A 7 37.97 -15.61 -54.71
C GLU A 7 37.12 -16.12 -53.54
N VAL A 8 37.78 -16.81 -52.63
CA VAL A 8 37.22 -17.27 -51.36
C VAL A 8 36.90 -16.03 -50.53
N TYR A 9 35.63 -15.59 -50.57
CA TYR A 9 35.05 -14.74 -49.55
C TYR A 9 35.07 -15.52 -48.22
N TYR A 10 36.08 -15.28 -47.40
CA TYR A 10 36.07 -15.68 -46.01
C TYR A 10 34.98 -14.86 -45.29
N ASN A 11 33.77 -15.42 -45.20
CA ASN A 11 32.79 -15.04 -44.20
C ASN A 11 33.36 -15.45 -42.82
N VAL A 12 34.25 -14.63 -42.27
CA VAL A 12 34.41 -14.57 -40.82
C VAL A 12 33.16 -13.85 -40.34
N THR A 13 32.17 -14.61 -39.89
CA THR A 13 31.08 -14.10 -39.04
C THR A 13 31.74 -13.35 -37.89
N GLN A 14 31.87 -12.03 -38.00
CA GLN A 14 32.38 -11.17 -36.93
C GLN A 14 31.45 -11.38 -35.74
N ALA A 15 31.95 -12.08 -34.72
CA ALA A 15 31.28 -12.17 -33.44
C ALA A 15 31.08 -10.74 -32.91
N ILE A 16 29.85 -10.38 -32.57
CA ILE A 16 29.59 -9.05 -32.02
C ILE A 16 30.23 -8.98 -30.66
N ASP A 17 31.09 -7.97 -30.48
CA ASP A 17 31.57 -7.60 -29.15
C ASP A 17 30.42 -6.90 -28.39
N LEU A 18 29.52 -7.71 -27.83
CA LEU A 18 28.37 -7.24 -27.05
C LEU A 18 28.81 -6.42 -25.83
N MET A 19 29.99 -6.71 -25.27
CA MET A 19 30.54 -5.97 -24.13
C MET A 19 30.83 -4.53 -24.53
N SER A 20 31.59 -4.33 -25.61
CA SER A 20 31.90 -2.99 -26.12
C SER A 20 30.67 -2.27 -26.64
N ALA A 21 29.77 -2.99 -27.35
CA ALA A 21 28.53 -2.41 -27.86
C ALA A 21 27.64 -1.86 -26.74
N VAL A 22 27.46 -2.61 -25.65
CA VAL A 22 26.70 -2.14 -24.48
C VAL A 22 27.36 -0.91 -23.85
N LYS A 23 28.68 -0.93 -23.65
CA LYS A 23 29.42 0.18 -23.01
C LYS A 23 29.34 1.49 -23.79
N GLU A 24 29.28 1.42 -25.12
CA GLU A 24 29.20 2.63 -25.94
C GLU A 24 27.76 3.08 -26.19
N LEU A 25 26.85 2.16 -26.54
CA LEU A 25 25.52 2.55 -26.99
C LEU A 25 24.58 2.94 -25.84
N ASN A 26 24.81 2.47 -24.60
CA ASN A 26 23.96 2.85 -23.46
C ASN A 26 23.94 4.36 -23.17
N LYS A 27 24.92 5.11 -23.68
CA LYS A 27 25.03 6.56 -23.50
C LYS A 27 23.96 7.32 -24.28
N PHE A 28 23.40 6.73 -25.34
CA PHE A 28 22.44 7.38 -26.24
C PHE A 28 20.99 7.11 -25.84
N SER A 29 20.19 8.17 -25.80
CA SER A 29 18.74 8.09 -25.69
C SER A 29 18.11 7.47 -26.94
N SER A 30 16.85 7.03 -26.86
CA SER A 30 16.12 6.50 -28.02
C SER A 30 16.10 7.49 -29.20
N GLN A 31 15.98 8.79 -28.93
CA GLN A 31 15.99 9.83 -29.96
C GLN A 31 17.35 9.98 -30.64
N GLU A 32 18.44 9.94 -29.88
CA GLU A 32 19.81 10.02 -30.40
C GLU A 32 20.18 8.76 -31.17
N LEU A 33 19.85 7.59 -30.63
CA LEU A 33 20.05 6.31 -31.29
C LEU A 33 19.23 6.24 -32.59
N GLY A 34 17.99 6.74 -32.59
CA GLY A 34 17.17 6.86 -33.78
C GLY A 34 17.74 7.81 -34.84
N LYS A 35 18.47 8.87 -34.44
CA LYS A 35 19.21 9.71 -35.41
C LYS A 35 20.37 8.92 -36.02
N LEU A 36 21.20 8.29 -35.19
CA LEU A 36 22.32 7.47 -35.65
C LEU A 36 21.89 6.37 -36.62
N LEU A 37 20.76 5.71 -36.34
CA LEU A 37 20.23 4.66 -37.21
C LEU A 37 19.69 5.19 -38.54
N ARG A 38 19.08 6.39 -38.56
CA ARG A 38 18.64 7.02 -39.82
C ARG A 38 19.82 7.42 -40.71
N ASP A 39 20.92 7.83 -40.10
CA ASP A 39 22.14 8.23 -40.80
C ASP A 39 23.02 7.02 -41.19
N SER A 40 22.67 5.83 -40.71
CA SER A 40 23.42 4.59 -40.98
C SER A 40 22.94 3.85 -42.22
N GLU A 41 23.88 3.26 -42.96
CA GLU A 41 23.56 2.26 -43.97
C GLU A 41 23.37 0.89 -43.28
N ASN A 42 22.25 0.21 -43.56
CA ASN A 42 21.98 -1.16 -43.12
C ASN A 42 21.92 -1.40 -41.59
N PHE A 43 21.47 -0.44 -40.78
CA PHE A 43 21.38 -0.59 -39.30
C PHE A 43 22.73 -0.86 -38.61
N VAL A 44 23.83 -0.43 -39.22
CA VAL A 44 25.19 -0.56 -38.68
C VAL A 44 25.68 0.78 -38.15
N ILE A 45 25.95 0.85 -36.85
CA ILE A 45 26.56 2.05 -36.23
C ILE A 45 28.07 1.90 -36.23
N HIS A 46 28.75 2.86 -36.84
CA HIS A 46 30.21 2.98 -36.78
C HIS A 46 30.61 3.89 -35.63
N TYR A 47 31.54 3.44 -34.79
CA TYR A 47 32.10 4.28 -33.74
C TYR A 47 33.61 4.07 -33.62
N THR A 48 34.29 5.09 -33.10
CA THR A 48 35.71 5.03 -32.79
C THR A 48 35.86 4.80 -31.29
N SER A 49 36.41 3.66 -30.89
CA SER A 49 36.72 3.36 -29.49
C SER A 49 37.77 4.34 -28.94
N GLU A 50 37.88 4.47 -27.61
CA GLU A 50 38.93 5.23 -26.92
C GLU A 50 40.36 4.89 -27.40
N ASN A 51 40.56 3.68 -27.93
CA ASN A 51 41.82 3.22 -28.52
C ASN A 51 42.02 3.60 -30.01
N ASN A 52 41.23 4.53 -30.55
CA ASN A 52 41.20 4.90 -31.98
C ASN A 52 40.90 3.75 -32.97
N MET A 53 40.37 2.62 -32.48
CA MET A 53 39.91 1.54 -33.35
C MET A 53 38.48 1.80 -33.82
N GLN A 54 38.26 1.75 -35.13
CA GLN A 54 36.94 1.82 -35.72
C GLN A 54 36.23 0.49 -35.53
N MET A 55 35.13 0.51 -34.79
CA MET A 55 34.28 -0.64 -34.51
C MET A 55 32.92 -0.46 -35.19
N THR A 56 32.30 -1.59 -35.56
CA THR A 56 31.01 -1.65 -36.25
C THR A 56 30.02 -2.44 -35.43
N ILE A 57 28.88 -1.85 -35.10
CA ILE A 57 27.82 -2.52 -34.33
C ILE A 57 26.62 -2.74 -35.24
N ASP A 58 26.30 -4.00 -35.47
CA ASP A 58 25.04 -4.44 -36.06
C ASP A 58 23.95 -4.36 -34.98
N VAL A 59 23.10 -3.33 -35.05
CA VAL A 59 22.10 -3.04 -34.01
C VAL A 59 20.98 -4.09 -34.01
N GLU A 60 20.68 -4.68 -35.17
CA GLU A 60 19.70 -5.74 -35.32
C GLU A 60 20.11 -6.98 -34.51
N LYS A 61 21.33 -7.47 -34.74
CA LYS A 61 21.86 -8.61 -33.99
C LYS A 61 22.09 -8.27 -32.51
N LEU A 62 22.51 -7.05 -32.19
CA LEU A 62 22.63 -6.61 -30.80
C LEU A 62 21.28 -6.73 -30.08
N ALA A 63 20.20 -6.24 -30.67
CA ALA A 63 18.85 -6.34 -30.09
C ALA A 63 18.43 -7.80 -29.85
N CYS A 64 18.74 -8.70 -30.78
CA CYS A 64 18.45 -10.14 -30.65
C CYS A 64 19.22 -10.81 -29.50
N PHE A 65 20.50 -10.47 -29.29
CA PHE A 65 21.36 -11.18 -28.34
C PHE A 65 21.46 -10.51 -26.97
N LEU A 66 21.06 -9.24 -26.84
CA LEU A 66 21.24 -8.47 -25.61
C LEU A 66 20.55 -9.11 -24.39
N PRO A 67 19.30 -9.59 -24.43
CA PRO A 67 18.67 -10.18 -23.25
C PRO A 67 19.41 -11.43 -22.74
N LEU A 68 19.75 -12.35 -23.64
CA LEU A 68 20.51 -13.56 -23.33
C LEU A 68 21.91 -13.23 -22.79
N HIS A 69 22.56 -12.22 -23.37
CA HIS A 69 23.88 -11.77 -22.93
C HIS A 69 23.85 -11.22 -21.50
N LEU A 70 22.86 -10.38 -21.16
CA LEU A 70 22.72 -9.87 -19.79
C LEU A 70 22.43 -11.00 -18.80
N MET A 71 21.63 -12.00 -19.18
CA MET A 71 21.44 -13.21 -18.36
C MET A 71 22.75 -14.00 -18.18
N ALA A 72 23.53 -14.19 -19.25
CA ALA A 72 24.81 -14.88 -19.16
C ALA A 72 25.78 -14.14 -18.20
N VAL A 73 25.86 -12.81 -18.31
CA VAL A 73 26.69 -11.97 -17.44
C VAL A 73 26.25 -12.05 -15.97
N LEU A 74 24.94 -12.09 -15.70
CA LEU A 74 24.41 -12.31 -14.35
C LEU A 74 24.82 -13.65 -13.74
N ILE A 75 24.90 -14.70 -14.58
CA ILE A 75 25.26 -16.06 -14.13
C ILE A 75 26.76 -16.18 -13.88
N SER A 76 27.59 -15.59 -14.75
CA SER A 76 29.04 -15.84 -14.76
C SER A 76 29.86 -14.94 -13.85
N SER A 77 29.29 -13.83 -13.37
CA SER A 77 30.07 -12.76 -12.74
C SER A 77 29.91 -12.73 -11.23
N ASN A 78 30.97 -12.28 -10.54
CA ASN A 78 30.88 -11.97 -9.12
C ASN A 78 29.95 -10.78 -8.90
N ARG A 79 29.27 -10.76 -7.75
CA ARG A 79 28.33 -9.68 -7.37
C ARG A 79 29.07 -8.44 -6.89
N ASP A 80 29.91 -7.88 -7.74
CA ASP A 80 30.73 -6.72 -7.49
C ASP A 80 30.17 -5.46 -8.17
N GLU A 81 30.77 -4.32 -7.85
CA GLU A 81 30.39 -3.02 -8.37
C GLU A 81 30.43 -2.95 -9.92
N ALA A 82 31.39 -3.65 -10.55
CA ALA A 82 31.54 -3.67 -11.99
C ALA A 82 30.36 -4.40 -12.68
N LEU A 83 29.87 -5.48 -12.08
CA LEU A 83 28.67 -6.17 -12.55
C LEU A 83 27.45 -5.24 -12.51
N TYR A 84 27.18 -4.57 -11.38
CA TYR A 84 26.03 -3.68 -11.24
C TYR A 84 26.08 -2.53 -12.25
N LYS A 85 27.26 -1.92 -12.43
CA LYS A 85 27.49 -0.90 -13.46
C LYS A 85 27.15 -1.43 -14.85
N TYR A 86 27.66 -2.60 -15.20
CA TYR A 86 27.47 -3.17 -16.54
C TYR A 86 26.01 -3.54 -16.81
N LEU A 87 25.32 -4.14 -15.83
CA LEU A 87 23.90 -4.47 -15.95
C LEU A 87 23.06 -3.21 -16.14
N LEU A 88 23.40 -2.12 -15.44
CA LEU A 88 22.68 -0.86 -15.57
C LEU A 88 22.88 -0.24 -16.96
N CYS A 89 24.09 -0.32 -17.53
CA CYS A 89 24.33 0.02 -18.95
C CYS A 89 23.46 -0.84 -19.88
N GLY A 90 23.41 -2.16 -19.65
CA GLY A 90 22.62 -3.10 -20.44
C GLY A 90 21.12 -2.80 -20.42
N VAL A 91 20.55 -2.63 -19.23
CA VAL A 91 19.13 -2.29 -19.03
C VAL A 91 18.80 -0.93 -19.65
N ARG A 92 19.67 0.07 -19.48
CA ARG A 92 19.49 1.40 -20.09
C ARG A 92 19.46 1.33 -21.62
N LEU A 93 20.38 0.57 -22.22
CA LEU A 93 20.41 0.35 -23.67
C LEU A 93 19.17 -0.40 -24.16
N LEU A 94 18.78 -1.46 -23.46
CA LEU A 94 17.61 -2.26 -23.81
C LEU A 94 16.33 -1.42 -23.76
N TYR A 95 16.19 -0.56 -22.75
CA TYR A 95 15.11 0.42 -22.68
C TYR A 95 15.12 1.37 -23.89
N SER A 96 16.27 1.95 -24.24
CA SER A 96 16.38 2.82 -25.43
C SER A 96 15.98 2.10 -26.72
N LEU A 97 16.35 0.82 -26.88
CA LEU A 97 15.98 0.02 -28.04
C LEU A 97 14.47 -0.29 -28.07
N CYS A 98 13.86 -0.64 -26.95
CA CYS A 98 12.42 -0.88 -26.86
C CYS A 98 11.60 0.39 -27.12
N ASP A 99 11.98 1.54 -26.55
CA ASP A 99 11.30 2.83 -26.81
C ASP A 99 11.45 3.28 -28.29
N LEU A 100 12.55 2.88 -28.93
CA LEU A 100 12.79 3.17 -30.33
C LEU A 100 12.03 2.22 -31.29
N ALA A 101 11.73 1.00 -30.84
CA ALA A 101 11.19 -0.07 -31.68
C ALA A 101 9.94 0.33 -32.48
N PRO A 102 8.90 0.98 -31.92
CA PRO A 102 7.70 1.38 -32.69
C PRO A 102 7.96 2.34 -33.86
N ARG A 103 9.16 2.93 -33.94
CA ARG A 103 9.56 3.86 -35.01
C ARG A 103 10.46 3.20 -36.05
N HIS A 104 10.85 1.94 -35.86
CA HIS A 104 11.78 1.20 -36.70
C HIS A 104 11.29 -0.24 -36.91
N ALA A 105 10.69 -0.51 -38.08
CA ALA A 105 10.04 -1.79 -38.39
C ALA A 105 10.87 -3.05 -38.09
N ARG A 106 12.19 -3.02 -38.31
CA ARG A 106 13.05 -4.17 -37.97
C ARG A 106 13.18 -4.39 -36.45
N LEU A 107 13.32 -3.31 -35.68
CA LEU A 107 13.39 -3.40 -34.22
C LEU A 107 12.04 -3.79 -33.62
N GLU A 108 10.94 -3.28 -34.19
CA GLU A 108 9.57 -3.70 -33.84
C GLU A 108 9.39 -5.21 -34.02
N GLN A 109 9.77 -5.74 -35.20
CA GLN A 109 9.69 -7.17 -35.49
C GLN A 109 10.48 -8.04 -34.50
N ILE A 110 11.65 -7.57 -34.06
CA ILE A 110 12.53 -8.32 -33.15
C ILE A 110 12.07 -8.19 -31.70
N LEU A 111 11.81 -6.98 -31.23
CA LEU A 111 11.63 -6.70 -29.80
C LEU A 111 10.16 -6.80 -29.35
N LEU A 112 9.21 -6.53 -30.24
CA LEU A 112 7.78 -6.44 -29.90
C LEU A 112 6.94 -7.55 -30.53
N ASP A 113 7.25 -7.99 -31.77
CA ASP A 113 6.44 -9.01 -32.46
C ASP A 113 6.90 -10.45 -32.20
N ASP A 114 8.18 -10.68 -31.90
CA ASP A 114 8.71 -12.03 -31.66
C ASP A 114 8.41 -12.53 -30.24
N VAL A 115 7.49 -13.49 -30.15
CA VAL A 115 7.07 -14.15 -28.90
C VAL A 115 8.25 -14.75 -28.13
N LYS A 116 9.26 -15.31 -28.82
CA LYS A 116 10.45 -15.87 -28.16
C LYS A 116 11.31 -14.78 -27.54
N MET A 117 11.40 -13.63 -28.20
CA MET A 117 12.11 -12.48 -27.65
C MET A 117 11.36 -11.91 -26.44
N SER A 118 10.03 -11.82 -26.49
CA SER A 118 9.24 -11.44 -25.32
C SER A 118 9.43 -12.40 -24.14
N GLU A 119 9.46 -13.71 -24.38
CA GLU A 119 9.76 -14.72 -23.34
C GLU A 119 11.17 -14.53 -22.75
N GLN A 120 12.19 -14.30 -23.59
CA GLN A 120 13.55 -14.03 -23.12
C GLN A 120 13.67 -12.73 -22.31
N LEU A 121 12.92 -11.69 -22.69
CA LEU A 121 12.86 -10.42 -21.95
C LEU A 121 12.21 -10.60 -20.58
N LEU A 122 11.13 -11.39 -20.49
CA LEU A 122 10.51 -11.77 -19.22
C LEU A 122 11.48 -12.57 -18.35
N ASP A 123 12.11 -13.60 -18.91
CA ASP A 123 13.08 -14.42 -18.19
C ASP A 123 14.28 -13.60 -17.68
N LEU A 124 14.77 -12.62 -18.47
CA LEU A 124 15.78 -11.67 -18.03
C LEU A 124 15.30 -10.87 -16.82
N VAL A 125 14.13 -10.24 -16.89
CA VAL A 125 13.60 -9.43 -15.78
C VAL A 125 13.39 -10.30 -14.55
N PHE A 126 12.85 -11.51 -14.70
CA PHE A 126 12.59 -12.41 -13.58
C PHE A 126 13.91 -12.80 -12.92
N TYR A 127 14.91 -13.16 -13.72
CA TYR A 127 16.23 -13.54 -13.20
C TYR A 127 16.96 -12.36 -12.54
N MET A 128 16.90 -11.16 -13.14
CA MET A 128 17.40 -9.92 -12.53
C MET A 128 16.79 -9.72 -11.13
N LEU A 129 15.47 -9.80 -11.00
CA LEU A 129 14.78 -9.59 -9.72
C LEU A 129 15.10 -10.69 -8.70
N ILE A 130 15.28 -11.94 -9.12
CA ILE A 130 15.73 -13.04 -8.24
C ILE A 130 17.11 -12.71 -7.65
N VAL A 131 18.06 -12.29 -8.49
CA VAL A 131 19.42 -11.94 -8.05
C VAL A 131 19.39 -10.73 -7.12
N LEU A 132 18.61 -9.70 -7.45
CA LEU A 132 18.46 -8.46 -6.67
C LEU A 132 17.67 -8.68 -5.36
N GLY A 133 16.76 -9.65 -5.31
CA GLY A 133 16.04 -10.05 -4.09
C GLY A 133 16.94 -10.76 -3.07
N GLY A 134 17.98 -11.44 -3.56
CA GLY A 134 19.04 -12.06 -2.75
C GLY A 134 20.19 -11.12 -2.37
N PHE A 135 19.96 -9.81 -2.34
CA PHE A 135 20.97 -8.81 -2.00
C PHE A 135 21.39 -8.91 -0.52
N LYS A 136 22.70 -9.01 -0.27
CA LYS A 136 23.27 -9.28 1.06
C LYS A 136 23.52 -8.00 1.84
N GLU A 137 23.47 -8.10 3.17
CA GLU A 137 23.60 -6.93 4.05
C GLU A 137 25.00 -6.30 4.02
N GLU A 138 26.04 -7.09 3.75
CA GLU A 138 27.43 -6.61 3.57
C GLU A 138 27.53 -5.56 2.45
N ASN A 139 26.69 -5.67 1.42
CA ASN A 139 26.72 -4.77 0.27
C ASN A 139 26.04 -3.42 0.55
N TYR A 140 25.29 -3.28 1.65
CA TYR A 140 24.61 -2.03 1.98
C TYR A 140 25.57 -0.88 2.31
N GLN A 141 26.84 -1.18 2.60
CA GLN A 141 27.84 -0.19 2.99
C GLN A 141 28.34 0.65 1.82
N SER A 142 28.40 0.09 0.61
CA SER A 142 28.80 0.83 -0.58
C SER A 142 27.65 1.66 -1.13
N ASP A 143 27.84 2.97 -1.25
CA ASP A 143 26.86 3.89 -1.83
C ASP A 143 26.59 3.54 -3.30
N SER A 144 27.63 3.27 -4.08
CA SER A 144 27.51 2.96 -5.52
C SER A 144 26.73 1.67 -5.76
N ILE A 145 27.00 0.62 -4.98
CA ILE A 145 26.28 -0.66 -5.09
C ILE A 145 24.83 -0.50 -4.60
N SER A 146 24.60 0.24 -3.51
CA SER A 146 23.26 0.48 -2.96
C SER A 146 22.34 1.24 -3.93
N VAL A 147 22.89 2.28 -4.56
CA VAL A 147 22.18 3.09 -5.56
C VAL A 147 21.95 2.26 -6.81
N ALA A 148 22.99 1.59 -7.34
CA ALA A 148 22.85 0.77 -8.54
C ALA A 148 21.86 -0.38 -8.34
N HIS A 149 21.84 -1.01 -7.16
CA HIS A 149 20.83 -2.03 -6.81
C HIS A 149 19.42 -1.45 -6.90
N SER A 150 19.15 -0.34 -6.21
CA SER A 150 17.81 0.25 -6.17
C SER A 150 17.34 0.68 -7.55
N SER A 151 18.23 1.24 -8.37
CA SER A 151 17.94 1.62 -9.76
C SER A 151 17.73 0.41 -10.65
N LEU A 152 18.51 -0.66 -10.50
CA LEU A 152 18.30 -1.88 -11.28
C LEU A 152 16.94 -2.53 -10.96
N VAL A 153 16.49 -2.51 -9.70
CA VAL A 153 15.15 -3.03 -9.34
C VAL A 153 14.08 -2.20 -10.07
N ALA A 154 14.12 -0.88 -9.96
CA ALA A 154 13.13 -0.01 -10.59
C ALA A 154 13.17 -0.11 -12.12
N CYS A 155 14.34 0.03 -12.75
CA CYS A 155 14.49 -0.09 -14.19
C CYS A 155 14.10 -1.47 -14.72
N SER A 156 14.39 -2.57 -14.00
CA SER A 156 14.01 -3.92 -14.45
C SER A 156 12.49 -4.12 -14.44
N LEU A 157 11.80 -3.57 -13.43
CA LEU A 157 10.34 -3.60 -13.38
C LEU A 157 9.75 -2.77 -14.54
N TYR A 158 10.21 -1.52 -14.70
CA TYR A 158 9.70 -0.64 -15.75
C TYR A 158 10.11 -1.04 -17.17
N LEU A 159 11.14 -1.87 -17.34
CA LEU A 159 11.47 -2.49 -18.62
C LEU A 159 10.29 -3.30 -19.17
N LEU A 160 9.50 -3.93 -18.31
CA LEU A 160 8.28 -4.65 -18.71
C LEU A 160 7.27 -3.72 -19.40
N THR A 161 7.15 -2.47 -18.93
CA THR A 161 6.24 -1.51 -19.58
C THR A 161 6.75 -1.02 -20.94
N GLY A 162 8.07 -1.02 -21.14
CA GLY A 162 8.69 -0.62 -22.41
C GLY A 162 8.76 -1.73 -23.44
N CYS A 163 9.05 -2.97 -23.02
CA CYS A 163 9.33 -4.07 -23.94
C CYS A 163 8.19 -5.10 -24.06
N ILE A 164 7.19 -5.08 -23.17
CA ILE A 164 6.03 -5.98 -23.24
C ILE A 164 4.75 -5.20 -23.57
N SER A 165 4.33 -4.30 -22.68
CA SER A 165 3.20 -3.40 -22.96
C SER A 165 3.15 -2.25 -21.98
N SER A 166 2.87 -1.05 -22.48
CA SER A 166 2.55 0.13 -21.66
C SER A 166 1.13 0.06 -21.09
N GLN A 167 0.27 -0.82 -21.63
CA GLN A 167 -1.06 -1.08 -21.10
C GLN A 167 -0.99 -2.15 -20.00
N TRP A 168 -1.35 -1.75 -18.78
CA TRP A 168 -1.27 -2.63 -17.60
C TRP A 168 -2.11 -3.90 -17.70
N GLN A 169 -3.23 -3.87 -18.43
CA GLN A 169 -4.08 -5.05 -18.64
C GLN A 169 -3.36 -6.10 -19.48
N ASP A 170 -2.80 -5.69 -20.62
CA ASP A 170 -2.04 -6.59 -21.51
C ASP A 170 -0.79 -7.13 -20.83
N LEU A 171 -0.03 -6.27 -20.14
CA LEU A 171 1.14 -6.67 -19.37
C LEU A 171 0.78 -7.75 -18.35
N VAL A 172 -0.33 -7.58 -17.61
CA VAL A 172 -0.79 -8.57 -16.63
C VAL A 172 -1.20 -9.88 -17.30
N HIS A 173 -1.87 -9.84 -18.45
CA HIS A 173 -2.23 -11.05 -19.17
C HIS A 173 -1.01 -11.86 -19.61
N VAL A 174 0.02 -11.18 -20.13
CA VAL A 174 1.29 -11.81 -20.51
C VAL A 174 2.02 -12.37 -19.29
N LEU A 175 2.12 -11.60 -18.19
CA LEU A 175 2.77 -12.06 -16.96
C LEU A 175 2.10 -13.32 -16.39
N ILE A 176 0.77 -13.34 -16.29
CA ILE A 176 0.03 -14.48 -15.72
C ILE A 176 0.14 -15.73 -16.60
N ALA A 177 0.24 -15.57 -17.92
CA ALA A 177 0.44 -16.68 -18.85
C ALA A 177 1.84 -17.31 -18.71
N HIS A 178 2.82 -16.59 -18.17
CA HIS A 178 4.18 -17.09 -18.02
C HIS A 178 4.28 -18.19 -16.94
N PRO A 179 4.93 -19.34 -17.22
CA PRO A 179 4.96 -20.47 -16.29
C PRO A 179 5.64 -20.17 -14.95
N LYS A 180 6.54 -19.18 -14.93
CA LYS A 180 7.30 -18.76 -13.73
C LYS A 180 6.69 -17.54 -13.02
N VAL A 181 5.42 -17.19 -13.26
CA VAL A 181 4.82 -15.96 -12.69
C VAL A 181 4.86 -15.91 -11.16
N ASP A 182 4.69 -17.05 -10.48
CA ASP A 182 4.76 -17.09 -9.00
C ASP A 182 6.17 -16.74 -8.50
N ILE A 183 7.20 -17.24 -9.19
CA ILE A 183 8.60 -16.93 -8.88
C ILE A 183 8.86 -15.44 -9.12
N PHE A 184 8.32 -14.86 -10.20
CA PHE A 184 8.41 -13.43 -10.46
C PHE A 184 7.77 -12.61 -9.33
N MET A 185 6.56 -12.97 -8.90
CA MET A 185 5.88 -12.26 -7.82
C MET A 185 6.74 -12.28 -6.55
N GLU A 186 7.25 -13.44 -6.15
CA GLU A 186 8.11 -13.57 -4.97
C GLU A 186 9.39 -12.75 -5.11
N ALA A 187 10.06 -12.85 -6.26
CA ALA A 187 11.30 -12.13 -6.54
C ALA A 187 11.10 -10.60 -6.57
N ALA A 188 10.00 -10.13 -7.17
CA ALA A 188 9.70 -8.70 -7.28
C ALA A 188 9.39 -8.09 -5.90
N PHE A 189 8.59 -8.76 -5.07
CA PHE A 189 8.36 -8.30 -3.70
C PHE A 189 9.64 -8.35 -2.86
N ALA A 190 10.45 -9.41 -3.00
CA ALA A 190 11.72 -9.55 -2.30
C ALA A 190 12.72 -8.46 -2.71
N SER A 191 12.84 -8.14 -4.00
CA SER A 191 13.78 -7.11 -4.49
C SER A 191 13.38 -5.71 -4.02
N VAL A 192 12.08 -5.37 -4.03
CA VAL A 192 11.59 -4.10 -3.48
C VAL A 192 11.82 -4.02 -1.97
N PHE A 193 11.62 -5.12 -1.25
CA PHE A 193 11.96 -5.19 0.17
C PHE A 193 13.44 -4.93 0.45
N GLN A 194 14.35 -5.44 -0.39
CA GLN A 194 15.79 -5.13 -0.27
C GLN A 194 16.09 -3.65 -0.51
N SER A 195 15.46 -3.02 -1.51
CA SER A 195 15.62 -1.57 -1.75
C SER A 195 15.11 -0.75 -0.55
N VAL A 196 14.02 -1.17 0.08
CA VAL A 196 13.50 -0.54 1.30
C VAL A 196 14.47 -0.70 2.48
N LYS A 197 15.12 -1.87 2.64
CA LYS A 197 16.17 -2.06 3.66
C LYS A 197 17.38 -1.14 3.43
N VAL A 198 17.82 -1.01 2.18
CA VAL A 198 18.88 -0.06 1.79
C VAL A 198 18.49 1.36 2.22
N LEU A 199 17.26 1.78 1.89
CA LEU A 199 16.75 3.09 2.26
C LEU A 199 16.69 3.28 3.79
N ASP A 200 16.20 2.30 4.54
CA ASP A 200 16.08 2.35 5.99
C ASP A 200 17.44 2.54 6.68
N LEU A 201 18.46 1.80 6.23
CA LEU A 201 19.83 1.94 6.73
C LEU A 201 20.34 3.39 6.52
N ARG A 202 20.10 3.96 5.34
CA ARG A 202 20.55 5.32 5.00
C ARG A 202 19.78 6.40 5.74
N LEU A 203 18.48 6.22 5.97
CA LEU A 203 17.68 7.12 6.81
C LEU A 203 18.08 7.08 8.29
N SER A 204 18.56 5.92 8.75
CA SER A 204 18.96 5.67 10.15
C SER A 204 20.40 6.09 10.46
N THR A 205 21.25 6.26 9.44
CA THR A 205 22.66 6.63 9.64
C THR A 205 22.76 8.05 10.19
N LYS A 206 23.18 8.17 11.47
CA LYS A 206 23.52 9.45 12.10
C LYS A 206 24.97 9.78 11.73
N ASN A 207 25.17 10.66 10.75
CA ASN A 207 26.47 11.28 10.57
C ASN A 207 26.79 12.10 11.83
N SER A 208 27.98 11.95 12.38
CA SER A 208 28.43 12.60 13.62
C SER A 208 28.53 14.12 13.52
N ASP A 209 28.47 14.66 12.30
CA ASP A 209 28.45 16.09 12.05
C ASP A 209 27.00 16.53 11.84
N SER A 210 26.57 17.50 12.65
CA SER A 210 25.19 17.99 12.80
C SER A 210 24.59 18.68 11.58
N THR A 211 25.20 18.57 10.41
CA THR A 211 24.71 19.10 9.14
C THR A 211 24.72 18.01 8.07
N CYS A 212 23.55 17.61 7.60
CA CYS A 212 23.42 16.76 6.42
C CYS A 212 24.03 17.52 5.23
N THR A 213 25.13 17.02 4.66
CA THR A 213 25.73 17.64 3.47
C THR A 213 24.79 17.48 2.28
N VAL A 214 24.73 18.46 1.38
CA VAL A 214 23.88 18.44 0.17
C VAL A 214 23.98 17.11 -0.61
N PRO A 215 25.17 16.48 -0.79
CA PRO A 215 25.29 15.19 -1.46
C PRO A 215 24.53 14.03 -0.77
N VAL A 216 24.45 14.02 0.56
CA VAL A 216 23.77 12.96 1.32
C VAL A 216 22.25 13.10 1.21
N ALA A 217 21.73 14.33 1.24
CA ALA A 217 20.30 14.57 1.06
C ALA A 217 19.82 14.17 -0.33
N GLU A 218 20.60 14.47 -1.38
CA GLU A 218 20.27 14.10 -2.75
C GLU A 218 20.35 12.58 -2.98
N LEU A 219 21.33 11.90 -2.37
CA LEU A 219 21.42 10.44 -2.37
C LEU A 219 20.17 9.79 -1.74
N ILE A 220 19.77 10.24 -0.55
CA ILE A 220 18.57 9.72 0.14
C ILE A 220 17.32 9.98 -0.71
N ASN A 221 17.21 11.18 -1.28
CA ASN A 221 16.10 11.53 -2.16
C ASN A 221 16.05 10.61 -3.39
N TYR A 222 17.20 10.32 -4.01
CA TYR A 222 17.28 9.40 -5.13
C TYR A 222 16.83 7.98 -4.73
N LEU A 223 17.33 7.43 -3.63
CA LEU A 223 16.92 6.11 -3.12
C LEU A 223 15.41 6.06 -2.81
N CYS A 224 14.85 7.15 -2.25
CA CYS A 224 13.42 7.28 -2.03
C CYS A 224 12.63 7.18 -3.34
N LEU A 225 13.09 7.84 -4.40
CA LEU A 225 12.43 7.82 -5.72
C LEU A 225 12.50 6.43 -6.36
N GLN A 226 13.64 5.73 -6.26
CA GLN A 226 13.76 4.36 -6.78
C GLN A 226 12.86 3.37 -6.03
N CYS A 227 12.78 3.50 -4.70
CA CYS A 227 11.84 2.72 -3.89
C CYS A 227 10.38 3.04 -4.26
N GLU A 228 10.05 4.33 -4.43
CA GLU A 228 8.70 4.76 -4.80
C GLU A 228 8.28 4.21 -6.17
N ALA A 229 9.15 4.31 -7.17
CA ALA A 229 8.91 3.75 -8.50
C ALA A 229 8.66 2.24 -8.42
N SER A 230 9.54 1.50 -7.75
CA SER A 230 9.43 0.05 -7.67
C SER A 230 8.15 -0.39 -6.94
N LEU A 231 7.80 0.28 -5.84
CA LEU A 231 6.56 0.00 -5.11
C LEU A 231 5.32 0.40 -5.92
N GLN A 232 5.37 1.52 -6.63
CA GLN A 232 4.27 1.96 -7.50
C GLN A 232 4.01 0.94 -8.61
N PHE A 233 5.04 0.34 -9.18
CA PHE A 233 4.89 -0.74 -10.16
C PHE A 233 4.11 -1.93 -9.56
N LEU A 234 4.50 -2.40 -8.37
CA LEU A 234 3.78 -3.48 -7.67
C LEU A 234 2.34 -3.08 -7.31
N GLN A 235 2.13 -1.84 -6.89
CA GLN A 235 0.81 -1.28 -6.60
C GLN A 235 -0.09 -1.37 -7.84
N THR A 236 0.40 -0.92 -9.00
CA THR A 236 -0.40 -0.94 -10.24
C THR A 236 -0.72 -2.36 -10.70
N LEU A 237 0.21 -3.31 -10.54
CA LEU A 237 -0.09 -4.73 -10.77
C LEU A 237 -1.19 -5.25 -9.83
N CYS A 238 -1.11 -4.94 -8.53
CA CYS A 238 -2.11 -5.38 -7.54
C CYS A 238 -3.50 -4.76 -7.74
N GLN A 239 -3.59 -3.63 -8.45
CA GLN A 239 -4.87 -3.04 -8.83
C GLN A 239 -5.58 -3.85 -9.94
N GLN A 240 -4.82 -4.56 -10.79
CA GLN A 240 -5.38 -5.44 -11.81
C GLN A 240 -5.97 -6.69 -11.18
N LYS A 241 -7.28 -6.92 -11.40
CA LYS A 241 -8.03 -8.02 -10.77
C LYS A 241 -7.37 -9.39 -11.01
N ALA A 242 -6.99 -9.70 -12.25
CA ALA A 242 -6.39 -10.99 -12.60
C ALA A 242 -5.06 -11.24 -11.86
N PHE A 243 -4.20 -10.23 -11.78
CA PHE A 243 -2.93 -10.34 -11.06
C PHE A 243 -3.16 -10.49 -9.56
N ARG A 244 -4.06 -9.67 -9.00
CA ARG A 244 -4.44 -9.75 -7.59
C ARG A 244 -4.96 -11.13 -7.19
N GLU A 245 -5.83 -11.72 -8.01
CA GLU A 245 -6.35 -13.07 -7.76
C GLU A 245 -5.27 -14.14 -7.83
N ARG A 246 -4.28 -13.98 -8.72
CA ARG A 246 -3.12 -14.87 -8.78
C ARG A 246 -2.23 -14.71 -7.55
N LEU A 247 -1.97 -13.47 -7.13
CA LEU A 247 -1.17 -13.14 -5.95
C LEU A 247 -1.77 -13.71 -4.66
N LEU A 248 -3.10 -13.64 -4.47
CA LEU A 248 -3.78 -14.21 -3.30
C LEU A 248 -3.62 -15.73 -3.17
N ARG A 249 -3.32 -16.42 -4.27
CA ARG A 249 -3.04 -17.86 -4.26
C ARG A 249 -1.57 -18.18 -3.93
N ASN A 250 -0.69 -17.18 -3.96
CA ASN A 250 0.72 -17.35 -3.63
C ASN A 250 0.89 -17.48 -2.10
N LYS A 251 1.35 -18.65 -1.66
CA LYS A 251 1.47 -18.97 -0.23
C LYS A 251 2.66 -18.29 0.46
N GLU A 252 3.74 -17.99 -0.25
CA GLU A 252 4.87 -17.24 0.33
C GLU A 252 4.48 -15.79 0.61
N LEU A 253 3.78 -15.15 -0.33
CA LEU A 253 3.42 -13.74 -0.24
C LEU A 253 2.22 -13.49 0.67
N CYS A 254 1.19 -14.33 0.62
CA CYS A 254 -0.01 -14.15 1.44
C CYS A 254 0.04 -14.96 2.73
N CYS A 255 -0.04 -16.29 2.66
CA CYS A 255 -0.13 -17.15 3.86
C CYS A 255 1.07 -16.99 4.82
N LYS A 256 2.29 -16.94 4.30
CA LYS A 256 3.51 -16.72 5.09
C LYS A 256 3.84 -15.25 5.35
N GLY A 257 3.02 -14.33 4.85
CA GLY A 257 3.11 -12.90 5.16
C GLY A 257 4.17 -12.12 4.38
N GLY A 258 4.66 -12.60 3.23
CA GLY A 258 5.61 -11.86 2.38
C GLY A 258 5.20 -10.41 2.07
N VAL A 259 3.94 -10.17 1.73
CA VAL A 259 3.42 -8.80 1.51
C VAL A 259 3.44 -7.99 2.81
N LEU A 260 3.10 -8.62 3.94
CA LEU A 260 3.13 -7.95 5.24
C LEU A 260 4.57 -7.56 5.61
N PHE A 261 5.58 -8.39 5.32
CA PHE A 261 6.98 -8.04 5.58
C PHE A 261 7.39 -6.74 4.89
N LEU A 262 7.01 -6.58 3.62
CA LEU A 262 7.22 -5.35 2.88
C LEU A 262 6.46 -4.17 3.50
N ALA A 263 5.17 -4.35 3.80
CA ALA A 263 4.36 -3.32 4.44
C ALA A 263 4.97 -2.84 5.76
N ARG A 264 5.38 -3.76 6.62
CA ARG A 264 5.97 -3.43 7.92
C ARG A 264 7.29 -2.67 7.78
N ALA A 265 8.15 -3.08 6.84
CA ALA A 265 9.40 -2.39 6.59
C ALA A 265 9.15 -0.94 6.15
N ILE A 266 8.23 -0.72 5.20
CA ILE A 266 7.90 0.62 4.71
C ILE A 266 7.24 1.49 5.80
N LEU A 267 6.31 0.93 6.57
CA LEU A 267 5.62 1.65 7.63
C LEU A 267 6.57 2.08 8.76
N ASN A 268 7.61 1.28 9.01
CA ASN A 268 8.68 1.57 9.96
C ASN A 268 9.72 2.59 9.46
N LEU A 269 9.76 2.92 8.17
CA LEU A 269 10.68 3.95 7.66
C LEU A 269 10.44 5.26 8.41
N ASN A 270 11.49 5.74 9.08
CA ASN A 270 11.47 6.96 9.85
C ASN A 270 12.74 7.76 9.56
N VAL A 271 12.60 9.09 9.56
CA VAL A 271 13.72 9.98 9.29
C VAL A 271 14.36 10.36 10.63
N ALA A 272 15.60 9.94 10.85
CA ALA A 272 16.36 10.31 12.04
C ALA A 272 16.70 11.81 12.10
N HIS A 273 16.73 12.48 10.93
CA HIS A 273 17.10 13.89 10.76
C HIS A 273 15.86 14.79 10.63
N PRO A 274 15.57 15.69 11.61
CA PRO A 274 14.36 16.51 11.61
C PRO A 274 14.20 17.40 10.35
N HIS A 275 15.30 17.91 9.78
CA HIS A 275 15.27 18.75 8.58
C HIS A 275 14.75 18.02 7.33
N LEU A 276 14.95 16.71 7.25
CA LEU A 276 14.47 15.90 6.13
C LEU A 276 12.97 15.57 6.26
N GLN A 277 12.37 15.70 7.45
CA GLN A 277 10.95 15.41 7.68
C GLN A 277 10.01 16.43 7.01
N SER A 278 10.41 17.69 6.90
CA SER A 278 9.66 18.73 6.17
C SER A 278 10.02 18.80 4.68
N SER A 279 10.97 17.99 4.21
CA SER A 279 11.53 18.05 2.85
C SER A 279 10.80 17.14 1.86
N ARG A 280 11.25 17.17 0.59
CA ARG A 280 10.85 16.22 -0.48
C ARG A 280 10.93 14.76 -0.02
N VAL A 281 11.92 14.41 0.81
CA VAL A 281 12.09 13.05 1.38
C VAL A 281 10.90 12.69 2.27
N GLY A 282 10.49 13.55 3.19
CA GLY A 282 9.34 13.30 4.07
C GLY A 282 8.05 13.05 3.29
N ALA A 283 7.81 13.84 2.25
CA ALA A 283 6.65 13.65 1.37
C ALA A 283 6.72 12.32 0.61
N THR A 284 7.88 11.94 0.08
CA THR A 284 8.07 10.65 -0.60
C THR A 284 7.88 9.46 0.34
N LEU A 285 8.38 9.52 1.57
CA LEU A 285 8.15 8.47 2.57
C LEU A 285 6.67 8.33 2.92
N SER A 286 5.95 9.45 3.01
CA SER A 286 4.50 9.43 3.19
C SER A 286 3.79 8.74 2.01
N ARG A 287 4.19 9.03 0.77
CA ARG A 287 3.66 8.35 -0.43
C ARG A 287 4.00 6.86 -0.45
N LEU A 288 5.22 6.46 -0.10
CA LEU A 288 5.59 5.04 0.05
C LEU A 288 4.66 4.31 1.03
N LYS A 289 4.42 4.89 2.20
CA LYS A 289 3.47 4.34 3.18
C LYS A 289 2.06 4.28 2.58
N ALA A 290 1.59 5.35 1.92
CA ALA A 290 0.27 5.37 1.31
C ALA A 290 0.09 4.26 0.23
N LYS A 291 1.11 4.06 -0.62
CA LYS A 291 1.10 3.04 -1.70
C LYS A 291 1.12 1.62 -1.15
N VAL A 292 1.90 1.32 -0.11
CA VAL A 292 1.88 -0.03 0.49
C VAL A 292 0.57 -0.32 1.22
N LEU A 293 -0.04 0.68 1.87
CA LEU A 293 -1.39 0.54 2.41
C LEU A 293 -2.43 0.32 1.30
N SER A 294 -2.27 0.96 0.14
CA SER A 294 -3.12 0.72 -1.03
C SER A 294 -3.00 -0.71 -1.58
N ILE A 295 -1.80 -1.32 -1.55
CA ILE A 295 -1.60 -2.75 -1.87
C ILE A 295 -2.39 -3.62 -0.88
N LEU A 296 -2.23 -3.39 0.43
CA LEU A 296 -2.95 -4.14 1.45
C LEU A 296 -4.47 -4.01 1.31
N LEU A 297 -4.97 -2.79 1.05
CA LEU A 297 -6.38 -2.54 0.79
C LEU A 297 -6.88 -3.37 -0.38
N SER A 298 -6.17 -3.32 -1.51
CA SER A 298 -6.55 -4.05 -2.71
C SER A 298 -6.69 -5.54 -2.42
N LEU A 299 -5.75 -6.12 -1.64
CA LEU A 299 -5.78 -7.53 -1.24
C LEU A 299 -6.95 -7.85 -0.29
N CYS A 300 -7.18 -7.03 0.72
CA CYS A 300 -8.29 -7.21 1.66
C CYS A 300 -9.67 -7.12 1.01
N GLU A 301 -9.82 -6.21 0.04
CA GLU A 301 -11.08 -5.97 -0.70
C GLU A 301 -11.33 -7.00 -1.81
N ALA A 302 -10.38 -7.89 -2.09
CA ALA A 302 -10.54 -8.89 -3.15
C ALA A 302 -11.65 -9.87 -2.81
N GLU A 303 -12.60 -10.10 -3.73
CA GLU A 303 -13.81 -10.92 -3.50
C GLU A 303 -13.52 -12.43 -3.44
N SER A 304 -12.53 -12.91 -4.18
CA SER A 304 -12.31 -14.33 -4.48
C SER A 304 -11.71 -15.14 -3.32
N ILE A 305 -10.70 -14.60 -2.64
CA ILE A 305 -10.02 -15.23 -1.51
C ILE A 305 -9.89 -14.17 -0.42
N SER A 306 -10.25 -14.53 0.81
CA SER A 306 -10.05 -13.65 1.96
C SER A 306 -8.59 -13.57 2.33
N TYR A 307 -7.97 -12.42 2.03
CA TYR A 307 -6.59 -12.17 2.43
C TYR A 307 -6.40 -12.26 3.94
N LEU A 308 -7.38 -11.79 4.72
CA LEU A 308 -7.33 -11.83 6.19
C LEU A 308 -7.38 -13.25 6.75
N ASP A 309 -8.18 -14.14 6.15
CA ASP A 309 -8.19 -15.54 6.55
C ASP A 309 -6.90 -16.26 6.13
N GLU A 310 -6.34 -15.92 4.96
CA GLU A 310 -5.06 -16.47 4.52
C GLU A 310 -3.92 -16.07 5.45
N VAL A 311 -3.82 -14.82 5.91
CA VAL A 311 -2.81 -14.42 6.90
C VAL A 311 -3.12 -14.95 8.30
N ALA A 312 -4.40 -15.14 8.65
CA ALA A 312 -4.79 -15.73 9.92
C ALA A 312 -4.58 -17.26 10.00
N SER A 313 -4.31 -17.92 8.86
CA SER A 313 -4.16 -19.37 8.77
C SER A 313 -3.01 -19.95 9.61
N THR A 314 -2.02 -19.14 9.99
CA THR A 314 -0.94 -19.56 10.90
C THR A 314 -0.74 -18.53 12.02
N PRO A 315 -0.46 -18.96 13.27
CA PRO A 315 -0.25 -18.03 14.39
C PRO A 315 0.84 -17.00 14.12
N ARG A 316 1.95 -17.43 13.50
CA ARG A 316 3.07 -16.54 13.16
C ARG A 316 2.66 -15.43 12.18
N SER A 317 1.89 -15.76 11.14
CA SER A 317 1.43 -14.79 10.15
C SER A 317 0.37 -13.86 10.73
N LEU A 318 -0.54 -14.38 11.58
CA LEU A 318 -1.51 -13.59 12.32
C LEU A 318 -0.87 -12.57 13.27
N ASP A 319 0.11 -12.99 14.07
CA ASP A 319 0.85 -12.10 14.98
C ASP A 319 1.57 -11.00 14.19
N PHE A 320 2.11 -11.37 13.03
CA PHE A 320 2.74 -10.42 12.13
C PHE A 320 1.73 -9.42 11.54
N ALA A 321 0.56 -9.89 11.12
CA ALA A 321 -0.52 -9.03 10.63
C ALA A 321 -1.02 -8.07 11.73
N LYS A 322 -1.14 -8.54 12.98
CA LYS A 322 -1.46 -7.70 14.14
C LYS A 322 -0.38 -6.65 14.42
N SER A 323 0.89 -6.96 14.20
CA SER A 323 1.99 -6.00 14.26
C SER A 323 1.86 -4.90 13.19
N VAL A 324 1.49 -5.26 11.97
CA VAL A 324 1.21 -4.28 10.89
C VAL A 324 -0.01 -3.43 11.22
N ALA A 325 -1.09 -4.04 11.71
CA ALA A 325 -2.30 -3.33 12.15
C ALA A 325 -1.96 -2.30 13.24
N LEU A 326 -1.11 -2.63 14.20
CA LEU A 326 -0.68 -1.69 15.24
C LEU A 326 0.08 -0.48 14.67
N GLN A 327 0.91 -0.68 13.64
CA GLN A 327 1.56 0.44 12.95
C GLN A 327 0.57 1.34 12.24
N ILE A 328 -0.46 0.77 11.61
CA ILE A 328 -1.57 1.53 11.00
C ILE A 328 -2.32 2.34 12.06
N LEU A 329 -2.61 1.75 13.23
CA LEU A 329 -3.26 2.47 14.33
C LEU A 329 -2.38 3.59 14.89
N GLU A 330 -1.05 3.42 14.94
CA GLU A 330 -0.13 4.49 15.36
C GLU A 330 -0.06 5.63 14.32
N LEU A 331 -0.13 5.32 13.02
CA LEU A 331 -0.28 6.34 11.98
C LEU A 331 -1.57 7.14 12.16
N LEU A 332 -2.68 6.45 12.43
CA LEU A 332 -3.96 7.11 12.70
C LEU A 332 -3.86 7.95 13.96
N LYS A 333 -3.37 7.43 15.08
CA LYS A 333 -3.16 8.20 16.31
C LYS A 333 -2.38 9.49 16.04
N ASN A 334 -1.28 9.41 15.30
CA ASN A 334 -0.47 10.58 14.97
C ASN A 334 -1.21 11.57 14.05
N ALA A 335 -1.99 11.10 13.09
CA ALA A 335 -2.79 11.94 12.22
C ALA A 335 -3.98 12.61 12.95
N LEU A 336 -4.59 11.89 13.89
CA LEU A 336 -5.77 12.29 14.65
C LEU A 336 -5.42 13.23 15.82
N SER A 337 -4.21 13.11 16.38
CA SER A 337 -3.73 13.93 17.51
C SER A 337 -2.95 15.19 17.09
N ARG A 338 -2.69 15.41 15.80
CA ARG A 338 -1.95 16.60 15.33
C ARG A 338 -2.82 17.85 15.43
N ASP A 339 -2.33 18.84 16.18
CA ASP A 339 -2.85 20.21 16.12
C ASP A 339 -2.64 20.76 14.71
N SER A 340 -3.74 21.12 14.03
CA SER A 340 -3.75 21.73 12.70
C SER A 340 -2.83 22.96 12.59
N LYS A 341 -2.45 23.57 13.72
CA LYS A 341 -1.55 24.72 13.82
C LYS A 341 -0.08 24.40 13.55
N SER A 342 0.39 23.15 13.69
CA SER A 342 1.82 22.83 13.52
C SER A 342 2.27 22.67 12.06
N ILE A 343 1.33 22.62 11.11
CA ILE A 343 1.62 22.43 9.67
C ILE A 343 1.98 23.77 8.99
N PHE A 344 1.78 24.90 9.66
CA PHE A 344 1.84 26.24 9.06
C PHE A 344 3.21 26.95 9.10
N SER A 345 4.32 26.29 9.46
CA SER A 345 5.60 26.99 9.63
C SER A 345 6.63 26.86 8.49
N CYS A 346 6.34 26.16 7.39
CA CYS A 346 7.30 26.06 6.28
C CYS A 346 6.71 26.63 4.99
N SER A 347 7.28 27.72 4.50
CA SER A 347 6.93 28.37 3.21
C SER A 347 7.46 27.60 1.99
N GLU A 348 7.78 26.31 2.15
CA GLU A 348 8.30 25.46 1.08
C GLU A 348 7.16 24.97 0.16
N LYS A 349 7.54 24.73 -1.10
CA LYS A 349 6.72 24.05 -2.12
C LYS A 349 6.05 22.82 -1.50
N ARG A 350 4.71 22.77 -1.45
CA ARG A 350 3.98 21.60 -0.94
C ARG A 350 4.18 20.43 -1.89
N TYR A 351 4.83 19.38 -1.42
CA TYR A 351 4.94 18.11 -2.13
C TYR A 351 3.74 17.21 -1.76
N PRO A 352 3.14 16.49 -2.72
CA PRO A 352 2.07 15.52 -2.44
C PRO A 352 2.54 14.45 -1.44
N THR A 353 1.73 14.14 -0.43
CA THR A 353 2.08 13.21 0.66
C THR A 353 1.41 11.85 0.53
N GLY A 354 0.54 11.65 -0.46
CA GLY A 354 -0.25 10.42 -0.61
C GLY A 354 -1.48 10.38 0.29
N PHE A 355 -2.43 9.52 -0.06
CA PHE A 355 -3.64 9.25 0.73
C PHE A 355 -3.34 8.34 1.94
N LEU A 356 -2.40 8.73 2.80
CA LEU A 356 -1.91 7.93 3.91
C LEU A 356 -2.98 7.72 5.00
N GLN A 357 -3.54 8.80 5.52
CA GLN A 357 -4.60 8.79 6.53
C GLN A 357 -5.83 8.08 5.98
N LEU A 358 -6.24 8.40 4.74
CA LEU A 358 -7.42 7.79 4.13
C LEU A 358 -7.27 6.28 3.97
N ASN A 359 -6.12 5.81 3.45
CA ASN A 359 -5.87 4.38 3.30
C ASN A 359 -5.76 3.66 4.66
N ALA A 360 -5.15 4.31 5.65
CA ALA A 360 -5.08 3.77 7.01
C ALA A 360 -6.48 3.64 7.66
N MET A 361 -7.37 4.60 7.46
CA MET A 361 -8.75 4.52 7.97
C MET A 361 -9.56 3.42 7.28
N ARG A 362 -9.39 3.24 5.98
CA ARG A 362 -10.03 2.13 5.24
C ARG A 362 -9.56 0.76 5.74
N LEU A 363 -8.26 0.61 6.04
CA LEU A 363 -7.76 -0.64 6.64
C LEU A 363 -8.27 -0.83 8.06
N ALA A 364 -8.38 0.24 8.86
CA ALA A 364 -8.96 0.16 10.19
C ALA A 364 -10.44 -0.24 10.15
N ASP A 365 -11.21 0.26 9.18
CA ASP A 365 -12.59 -0.16 8.93
C ASP A 365 -12.65 -1.68 8.69
N ILE A 366 -11.89 -2.17 7.71
CA ILE A 366 -11.81 -3.61 7.38
C ILE A 366 -11.39 -4.46 8.59
N PHE A 367 -10.31 -4.09 9.29
CA PHE A 367 -9.81 -4.87 10.43
C PHE A 367 -10.75 -4.82 11.64
N SER A 368 -11.54 -3.75 11.78
CA SER A 368 -12.54 -3.63 12.85
C SER A 368 -13.78 -4.50 12.60
N ASP A 369 -14.08 -4.81 11.34
CA ASP A 369 -15.17 -5.71 10.95
C ASP A 369 -14.74 -7.20 10.93
N ASP A 370 -13.45 -7.48 10.73
CA ASP A 370 -12.94 -8.85 10.64
C ASP A 370 -12.87 -9.58 11.99
N SER A 371 -13.36 -10.83 12.03
CA SER A 371 -13.43 -11.63 13.27
C SER A 371 -12.06 -11.95 13.90
N ASN A 372 -10.99 -12.09 13.11
CA ASN A 372 -9.64 -12.39 13.62
C ASN A 372 -8.94 -11.16 14.22
N PHE A 373 -9.38 -9.95 13.84
CA PHE A 373 -8.74 -8.69 14.20
C PHE A 373 -9.58 -7.79 15.10
N ARG A 374 -10.91 -7.91 15.10
CA ARG A 374 -11.83 -6.97 15.78
C ARG A 374 -11.50 -6.76 17.25
N SER A 375 -11.31 -7.81 18.05
CA SER A 375 -10.91 -7.66 19.46
C SER A 375 -9.60 -6.89 19.61
N TYR A 376 -8.61 -7.22 18.79
CA TYR A 376 -7.31 -6.56 18.80
C TYR A 376 -7.41 -5.08 18.42
N ILE A 377 -8.17 -4.73 17.37
CA ILE A 377 -8.41 -3.34 16.98
C ILE A 377 -9.18 -2.60 18.07
N THR A 378 -10.20 -3.23 18.66
CA THR A 378 -10.99 -2.65 19.75
C THR A 378 -10.09 -2.23 20.91
N VAL A 379 -9.26 -3.14 21.42
CA VAL A 379 -8.36 -2.85 22.55
C VAL A 379 -7.36 -1.74 22.23
N ASN A 380 -6.75 -1.77 21.04
CA ASN A 380 -5.67 -0.85 20.71
C ASN A 380 -6.17 0.54 20.26
N PHE A 381 -7.31 0.63 19.58
CA PHE A 381 -7.81 1.88 19.03
C PHE A 381 -8.71 2.67 19.99
N THR A 382 -9.30 2.02 21.00
CA THR A 382 -10.20 2.67 21.97
C THR A 382 -9.58 3.90 22.64
N LYS A 383 -8.28 3.84 23.00
CA LYS A 383 -7.57 4.99 23.60
C LYS A 383 -7.49 6.18 22.65
N VAL A 384 -7.23 5.91 21.37
CA VAL A 384 -7.13 6.94 20.33
C VAL A 384 -8.49 7.60 20.11
N LEU A 385 -9.55 6.80 19.99
CA LEU A 385 -10.92 7.32 19.87
C LEU A 385 -11.33 8.16 21.08
N THR A 386 -10.98 7.71 22.28
CA THR A 386 -11.26 8.46 23.51
C THR A 386 -10.59 9.83 23.51
N ALA A 387 -9.33 9.92 23.05
CA ALA A 387 -8.62 11.19 22.91
C ALA A 387 -9.29 12.10 21.87
N VAL A 388 -9.69 11.57 20.70
CA VAL A 388 -10.38 12.34 19.65
C VAL A 388 -11.71 12.91 20.16
N PHE A 389 -12.52 12.12 20.85
CA PHE A 389 -13.78 12.61 21.41
C PHE A 389 -13.60 13.58 22.58
N SER A 390 -12.44 13.57 23.24
CA SER A 390 -12.10 14.48 24.33
C SER A 390 -11.59 15.86 23.87
N LEU A 391 -11.42 16.06 22.56
CA LEU A 391 -11.07 17.36 21.98
C LEU A 391 -12.07 18.45 22.38
N SER A 392 -11.61 19.71 22.35
CA SER A 392 -12.53 20.84 22.45
C SER A 392 -13.57 20.73 21.32
N HIS A 393 -14.79 21.17 21.59
CA HIS A 393 -15.86 21.00 20.61
C HIS A 393 -15.62 21.75 19.30
N GLY A 394 -14.97 22.93 19.36
CA GLY A 394 -14.60 23.66 18.14
C GLY A 394 -13.56 22.92 17.30
N ASP A 395 -12.56 22.32 17.95
CA ASP A 395 -11.54 21.52 17.26
C ASP A 395 -12.14 20.23 16.69
N PHE A 396 -13.07 19.61 17.41
CA PHE A 396 -13.79 18.42 16.93
C PHE A 396 -14.65 18.74 15.70
N LEU A 397 -15.44 19.82 15.73
CA LEU A 397 -16.29 20.21 14.61
C LEU A 397 -15.46 20.53 13.36
N SER A 398 -14.42 21.34 13.51
CA SER A 398 -13.54 21.72 12.38
C SER A 398 -12.80 20.51 11.80
N SER A 399 -12.51 19.49 12.60
CA SER A 399 -11.80 18.29 12.15
C SER A 399 -12.73 17.19 11.61
N TRP A 400 -13.92 16.98 12.16
CA TRP A 400 -14.74 15.79 11.86
C TRP A 400 -16.12 16.10 11.28
N CYS A 401 -16.59 17.34 11.44
CA CYS A 401 -17.94 17.75 11.03
C CYS A 401 -17.92 18.91 10.03
N SER A 402 -16.76 19.27 9.48
CA SER A 402 -16.61 20.31 8.46
C SER A 402 -16.32 19.70 7.09
N SER A 403 -16.92 20.26 6.04
CA SER A 403 -16.57 19.96 4.65
C SER A 403 -15.43 20.83 4.12
N ASP A 404 -15.11 21.91 4.84
CA ASP A 404 -14.03 22.83 4.52
C ASP A 404 -12.86 22.54 5.46
N LEU A 405 -11.91 21.74 4.97
CA LEU A 405 -10.74 21.31 5.71
C LEU A 405 -9.51 22.14 5.33
N PRO A 406 -8.77 22.70 6.31
CA PRO A 406 -7.61 23.54 6.03
C PRO A 406 -6.44 22.77 5.39
N VAL A 407 -6.39 21.45 5.56
CA VAL A 407 -5.37 20.55 5.00
C VAL A 407 -6.03 19.29 4.47
N LYS A 408 -5.75 18.96 3.20
CA LYS A 408 -6.14 17.70 2.56
C LYS A 408 -4.89 16.91 2.18
N GLU A 409 -5.02 15.59 2.14
CA GLU A 409 -4.02 14.75 1.51
C GLU A 409 -4.12 14.89 -0.01
N GLU A 410 -2.97 15.06 -0.66
CA GLU A 410 -2.84 15.00 -2.11
C GLU A 410 -1.95 13.83 -2.45
N ASP A 411 -2.42 12.94 -3.31
CA ASP A 411 -1.64 11.82 -3.82
C ASP A 411 -1.03 12.18 -5.19
N ALA A 412 0.01 11.44 -5.57
CA ALA A 412 0.65 11.61 -6.87
C ALA A 412 1.16 10.29 -7.43
N THR A 413 1.13 10.21 -8.75
CA THR A 413 1.78 9.15 -9.51
C THR A 413 3.13 9.66 -9.99
N LEU A 414 4.17 8.88 -9.75
CA LEU A 414 5.51 9.15 -10.23
C LEU A 414 5.61 8.74 -11.71
N GLU A 415 5.96 9.67 -12.58
CA GLU A 415 6.36 9.38 -13.96
C GLU A 415 7.83 8.99 -13.95
N TYR A 416 8.10 7.69 -14.12
CA TYR A 416 9.44 7.14 -13.98
C TYR A 416 10.12 7.02 -15.34
N ASP A 417 11.26 7.71 -15.48
CA ASP A 417 12.14 7.60 -16.65
C ASP A 417 13.34 6.69 -16.31
N SER A 418 13.32 5.47 -16.86
CA SER A 418 14.36 4.47 -16.64
C SER A 418 15.70 4.89 -17.27
N PHE A 419 15.68 5.61 -18.39
CA PHE A 419 16.90 6.06 -19.04
C PHE A 419 17.61 7.13 -18.21
N ALA A 420 16.86 8.13 -17.74
CA ALA A 420 17.38 9.18 -16.87
C ALA A 420 17.83 8.63 -15.51
N ALA A 421 17.06 7.71 -14.92
CA ALA A 421 17.40 7.08 -13.65
C ALA A 421 18.74 6.31 -13.73
N ALA A 422 18.89 5.46 -14.75
CA ALA A 422 20.12 4.70 -14.97
C ALA A 422 21.31 5.61 -15.29
N GLY A 423 21.12 6.60 -16.16
CA GLY A 423 22.14 7.59 -16.48
C GLY A 423 22.65 8.34 -15.26
N TRP A 424 21.74 8.74 -14.36
CA TRP A 424 22.12 9.44 -13.13
C TRP A 424 23.11 8.63 -12.28
N VAL A 425 22.92 7.31 -12.12
CA VAL A 425 23.87 6.49 -11.35
C VAL A 425 25.20 6.36 -12.08
N LEU A 426 25.15 6.07 -13.38
CA LEU A 426 26.33 5.90 -14.22
C LEU A 426 27.22 7.15 -14.21
N ASP A 427 26.60 8.33 -14.24
CA ASP A 427 27.30 9.60 -14.28
C ASP A 427 27.85 10.00 -12.89
N ASN A 428 27.13 9.70 -11.79
CA ASN A 428 27.52 10.18 -10.45
C ASN A 428 28.39 9.21 -9.65
N PHE A 429 28.30 7.91 -9.89
CA PHE A 429 29.02 6.88 -9.11
C PHE A 429 30.07 6.15 -9.92
N PHE A 430 29.91 6.11 -11.25
CA PHE A 430 30.74 5.26 -12.11
C PHE A 430 31.56 6.03 -13.14
N SER A 431 31.48 7.36 -13.14
CA SER A 431 32.35 8.25 -13.91
C SER A 431 33.51 8.75 -13.05
N SER A 432 34.66 9.01 -13.68
CA SER A 432 35.88 9.47 -12.99
C SER A 432 35.76 10.95 -12.61
N GLY A 433 35.04 11.26 -11.53
CA GLY A 433 34.85 12.65 -11.07
C GLY A 433 34.27 12.76 -9.66
N ILE A 434 34.51 13.91 -9.02
CA ILE A 434 33.97 14.31 -7.72
C ILE A 434 32.43 14.22 -7.75
N LEU A 435 31.83 13.64 -6.71
CA LEU A 435 30.37 13.59 -6.50
C LEU A 435 29.78 15.02 -6.43
N HIS A 436 29.30 15.50 -7.57
CA HIS A 436 28.36 16.60 -7.65
C HIS A 436 27.03 16.06 -8.14
N PRO A 437 26.25 15.38 -7.26
CA PRO A 437 24.93 14.92 -7.62
C PRO A 437 24.13 16.09 -8.20
N LYS A 438 23.66 15.91 -9.43
CA LYS A 438 22.70 16.83 -10.03
C LYS A 438 21.33 16.44 -9.52
N ASN A 439 20.51 17.39 -9.09
CA ASN A 439 19.15 17.07 -8.65
C ASN A 439 18.36 16.38 -9.79
N LEU A 440 17.92 15.14 -9.54
CA LEU A 440 17.02 14.42 -10.43
C LEU A 440 15.58 14.69 -9.99
N ASP A 441 14.88 15.51 -10.78
CA ASP A 441 13.46 15.80 -10.59
C ASP A 441 12.64 14.95 -11.56
N PHE A 442 11.84 14.03 -11.02
CA PHE A 442 10.81 13.33 -11.77
C PHE A 442 9.48 14.07 -11.67
N THR A 443 8.68 13.96 -12.72
CA THR A 443 7.33 14.51 -12.75
C THR A 443 6.42 13.75 -11.81
N LEU A 444 5.70 14.49 -10.97
CA LEU A 444 4.62 13.97 -10.13
C LEU A 444 3.29 14.41 -10.74
N ILE A 445 2.48 13.45 -11.15
CA ILE A 445 1.13 13.68 -11.68
C ILE A 445 0.16 13.68 -10.49
N PRO A 446 -0.43 14.83 -10.10
CA PRO A 446 -1.28 14.91 -8.92
C PRO A 446 -2.61 14.19 -9.15
N SER A 447 -3.06 13.44 -8.14
CA SER A 447 -4.41 12.89 -8.08
C SER A 447 -5.29 13.83 -7.26
N VAL A 448 -6.18 14.56 -7.95
CA VAL A 448 -7.00 15.58 -7.30
C VAL A 448 -8.33 14.99 -6.85
N MET A 449 -8.53 14.91 -5.53
CA MET A 449 -9.83 14.69 -4.91
C MET A 449 -10.45 16.04 -4.51
N ALA A 450 -11.77 16.19 -4.70
CA ALA A 450 -12.50 17.35 -4.24
C ALA A 450 -12.44 17.45 -2.69
N PRO A 451 -12.19 18.63 -2.08
CA PRO A 451 -12.04 18.77 -0.64
C PRO A 451 -13.22 18.22 0.17
N ALA A 452 -14.45 18.51 -0.26
CA ALA A 452 -15.65 18.01 0.37
C ALA A 452 -15.74 16.47 0.33
N SER A 453 -15.38 15.85 -0.80
CA SER A 453 -15.35 14.39 -0.93
C SER A 453 -14.35 13.75 0.03
N TYR A 454 -13.15 14.33 0.18
CA TYR A 454 -12.15 13.85 1.13
C TYR A 454 -12.67 13.93 2.57
N ALA A 455 -13.24 15.07 2.95
CA ALA A 455 -13.82 15.28 4.28
C ALA A 455 -14.94 14.28 4.58
N HIS A 456 -15.88 14.11 3.64
CA HIS A 456 -17.00 13.17 3.77
C HIS A 456 -16.53 11.72 3.88
N GLN A 457 -15.57 11.29 3.05
CA GLN A 457 -15.00 9.94 3.15
C GLN A 457 -14.32 9.72 4.50
N ARG A 458 -13.51 10.66 4.97
CA ARG A 458 -12.87 10.56 6.29
C ARG A 458 -13.88 10.41 7.42
N THR A 459 -14.90 11.27 7.46
CA THR A 459 -15.94 11.18 8.51
C THR A 459 -16.74 9.89 8.38
N SER A 460 -17.06 9.44 7.17
CA SER A 460 -17.78 8.18 6.96
C SER A 460 -16.99 6.97 7.49
N LEU A 461 -15.69 6.89 7.21
CA LEU A 461 -14.83 5.81 7.72
C LEU A 461 -14.70 5.86 9.24
N PHE A 462 -14.62 7.06 9.81
CA PHE A 462 -14.59 7.23 11.26
C PHE A 462 -15.87 6.67 11.92
N VAL A 463 -17.04 6.94 11.34
CA VAL A 463 -18.33 6.41 11.80
C VAL A 463 -18.38 4.88 11.66
N LYS A 464 -17.96 4.34 10.51
CA LYS A 464 -17.94 2.88 10.26
C LYS A 464 -17.07 2.13 11.25
N VAL A 465 -15.84 2.61 11.50
CA VAL A 465 -14.95 2.02 12.51
C VAL A 465 -15.66 1.97 13.87
N ILE A 466 -16.26 3.08 14.33
CA ILE A 466 -16.96 3.11 15.62
C ILE A 466 -18.14 2.12 15.64
N ALA A 467 -18.91 2.04 14.54
CA ALA A 467 -20.01 1.11 14.40
C ALA A 467 -19.54 -0.35 14.52
N ASN A 468 -18.43 -0.72 13.87
CA ASN A 468 -17.86 -2.06 13.92
C ASN A 468 -17.36 -2.41 15.33
N LEU A 469 -16.71 -1.47 16.03
CA LEU A 469 -16.23 -1.68 17.41
C LEU A 469 -17.37 -1.87 18.42
N HIS A 470 -18.56 -1.35 18.13
CA HIS A 470 -19.75 -1.56 18.97
C HIS A 470 -20.56 -2.81 18.57
N CYS A 471 -20.33 -3.35 17.37
CA CYS A 471 -21.08 -4.48 16.85
C CYS A 471 -20.78 -5.77 17.63
N PHE A 472 -21.84 -6.48 18.03
CA PHE A 472 -21.77 -7.78 18.70
C PHE A 472 -22.69 -8.78 18.00
N VAL A 473 -22.08 -9.84 17.45
CA VAL A 473 -22.77 -10.93 16.76
C VAL A 473 -22.57 -12.22 17.58
N PRO A 474 -23.57 -12.68 18.35
CA PRO A 474 -23.40 -13.80 19.30
C PRO A 474 -22.89 -15.11 18.70
N SER A 475 -23.07 -15.33 17.39
CA SER A 475 -22.60 -16.53 16.69
C SER A 475 -21.14 -16.49 16.24
N ILE A 476 -20.48 -15.32 16.32
CA ILE A 476 -19.11 -15.09 15.86
C ILE A 476 -18.24 -14.58 17.01
N CYS A 477 -18.80 -13.67 17.81
CA CYS A 477 -18.10 -12.98 18.88
C CYS A 477 -18.04 -13.84 20.13
N GLU A 478 -16.90 -13.78 20.82
CA GLU A 478 -16.80 -14.32 22.17
C GLU A 478 -17.57 -13.41 23.14
N GLU A 479 -18.22 -13.97 24.16
CA GLU A 479 -19.02 -13.17 25.10
C GLU A 479 -18.17 -12.11 25.85
N GLN A 480 -16.85 -12.34 26.02
CA GLN A 480 -15.94 -11.34 26.59
C GLN A 480 -15.80 -10.08 25.72
N GLU A 481 -16.09 -10.16 24.42
CA GLU A 481 -16.04 -9.02 23.51
C GLU A 481 -17.29 -8.15 23.61
N ARG A 482 -18.34 -8.63 24.27
CA ARG A 482 -19.58 -7.89 24.43
C ARG A 482 -19.33 -6.59 25.20
N ASN A 483 -19.66 -5.46 24.58
CA ASN A 483 -19.43 -4.11 25.11
C ASN A 483 -17.95 -3.78 25.39
N LEU A 484 -17.00 -4.55 24.85
CA LEU A 484 -15.56 -4.35 25.10
C LEU A 484 -15.12 -2.91 24.79
N PHE A 485 -15.57 -2.38 23.66
CA PHE A 485 -15.32 -0.99 23.26
C PHE A 485 -15.85 0.01 24.29
N LEU A 486 -17.13 -0.13 24.70
CA LEU A 486 -17.76 0.80 25.63
C LEU A 486 -17.08 0.78 26.99
N HIS A 487 -16.77 -0.40 27.53
CA HIS A 487 -16.05 -0.54 28.79
C HIS A 487 -14.67 0.11 28.71
N GLY A 488 -13.90 -0.21 27.68
CA GLY A 488 -12.58 0.39 27.47
C GLY A 488 -12.62 1.91 27.32
N PHE A 489 -13.63 2.44 26.60
CA PHE A 489 -13.79 3.88 26.40
C PHE A 489 -14.11 4.61 27.71
N VAL A 490 -15.02 4.05 28.50
CA VAL A 490 -15.38 4.56 29.83
C VAL A 490 -14.18 4.54 30.78
N ASP A 491 -13.40 3.46 30.78
CA ASP A 491 -12.23 3.34 31.64
C ASP A 491 -11.12 4.32 31.25
N CYS A 492 -10.93 4.58 29.96
CA CYS A 492 -10.03 5.63 29.47
C CYS A 492 -10.46 7.02 29.97
N LEU A 493 -11.76 7.34 29.86
CA LEU A 493 -12.29 8.62 30.36
C LEU A 493 -12.07 8.78 31.87
N LYS A 494 -12.30 7.73 32.67
CA LYS A 494 -12.07 7.75 34.12
C LYS A 494 -10.60 7.99 34.46
N MET A 495 -9.67 7.30 33.77
CA MET A 495 -8.23 7.47 33.99
C MET A 495 -7.75 8.89 33.68
N ASP A 496 -8.28 9.51 32.62
CA ASP A 496 -7.92 10.89 32.23
C ASP A 496 -8.55 11.97 33.12
N ILE A 497 -9.66 11.66 33.81
CA ILE A 497 -10.25 12.50 34.85
C ILE A 497 -9.40 12.46 36.11
N VAL A 498 -8.94 11.27 36.55
CA VAL A 498 -8.09 11.10 37.74
C VAL A 498 -6.71 11.79 37.58
N LYS A 499 -6.22 11.98 36.35
CA LYS A 499 -4.98 12.73 36.07
C LYS A 499 -5.15 14.26 36.05
N ALA A 500 -6.38 14.77 35.97
CA ALA A 500 -6.63 16.21 36.05
C ALA A 500 -6.72 16.64 37.53
N LEU A 501 -6.15 17.81 37.88
CA LEU A 501 -6.24 18.36 39.24
C LEU A 501 -7.71 18.45 39.70
N PRO A 502 -8.00 18.35 41.02
CA PRO A 502 -9.36 18.40 41.53
C PRO A 502 -9.99 19.76 41.20
N GLY A 503 -11.06 19.75 40.39
CA GLY A 503 -11.81 20.96 40.02
C GLY A 503 -12.19 21.11 38.53
N SER A 504 -11.80 20.19 37.64
CA SER A 504 -12.08 20.27 36.18
C SER A 504 -13.18 19.31 35.69
N ASP A 505 -13.79 18.55 36.60
CA ASP A 505 -14.49 17.28 36.33
C ASP A 505 -15.77 17.39 35.47
N GLY A 506 -16.30 18.59 35.24
CA GLY A 506 -17.51 18.81 34.43
C GLY A 506 -17.28 19.05 32.93
N SER A 507 -16.08 19.44 32.50
CA SER A 507 -15.87 19.98 31.14
C SER A 507 -15.64 18.91 30.06
N LYS A 508 -14.82 17.88 30.35
CA LYS A 508 -14.42 16.86 29.36
C LYS A 508 -15.54 15.90 28.98
N ALA A 509 -16.26 15.34 29.96
CA ALA A 509 -17.36 14.43 29.68
C ALA A 509 -18.49 15.15 28.93
N THR A 510 -18.79 16.40 29.30
CA THR A 510 -19.74 17.26 28.56
C THR A 510 -19.28 17.51 27.11
N ASN A 511 -17.98 17.69 26.87
CA ASN A 511 -17.42 17.80 25.52
C ASN A 511 -17.59 16.51 24.72
N VAL A 512 -17.28 15.34 25.30
CA VAL A 512 -17.48 14.03 24.65
C VAL A 512 -18.92 13.84 24.21
N CYS A 513 -19.90 14.12 25.09
CA CYS A 513 -21.33 14.01 24.76
C CYS A 513 -21.76 14.98 23.66
N ARG A 514 -21.16 16.18 23.61
CA ARG A 514 -21.44 17.19 22.58
C ARG A 514 -20.82 16.80 21.23
N ASN A 515 -19.60 16.26 21.25
CA ASN A 515 -18.89 15.77 20.07
C ASN A 515 -19.59 14.56 19.44
N LEU A 516 -20.01 13.58 20.26
CA LEU A 516 -20.79 12.42 19.80
C LEU A 516 -22.10 12.82 19.12
N ARG A 517 -22.85 13.77 19.70
CA ARG A 517 -24.10 14.29 19.09
C ARG A 517 -23.85 14.97 17.74
N SER A 518 -22.75 15.72 17.64
CA SER A 518 -22.42 16.43 16.41
C SER A 518 -21.96 15.48 15.32
N LEU A 519 -21.18 14.46 15.69
CA LEU A 519 -20.82 13.38 14.78
C LEU A 519 -22.07 12.64 14.28
N LEU A 520 -23.03 12.33 15.14
CA LEU A 520 -24.28 11.68 14.74
C LEU A 520 -25.08 12.55 13.76
N SER A 521 -25.24 13.84 14.05
CA SER A 521 -25.91 14.77 13.14
C SER A 521 -25.18 14.87 11.78
N GLN A 522 -23.84 14.86 11.80
CA GLN A 522 -23.05 14.85 10.57
C GLN A 522 -23.23 13.53 9.81
N ALA A 523 -23.23 12.40 10.50
CA ALA A 523 -23.40 11.08 9.90
C ALA A 523 -24.77 10.94 9.22
N GLU A 524 -25.84 11.46 9.82
CA GLU A 524 -27.18 11.51 9.22
C GLU A 524 -27.20 12.34 7.93
N SER A 525 -26.41 13.42 7.84
CA SER A 525 -26.30 14.23 6.62
C SER A 525 -25.55 13.54 5.47
N LEU A 526 -24.79 12.48 5.77
CA LEU A 526 -24.00 11.73 4.79
C LEU A 526 -24.78 10.57 4.14
N ILE A 527 -26.00 10.29 4.59
CA ILE A 527 -26.90 9.29 3.99
C ILE A 527 -27.56 9.89 2.73
N PRO A 528 -27.75 9.10 1.64
CA PRO A 528 -27.25 7.74 1.42
C PRO A 528 -25.88 7.70 0.72
N ASN A 529 -25.27 8.86 0.48
CA ASN A 529 -24.17 8.99 -0.48
C ASN A 529 -22.84 8.41 0.03
N PHE A 530 -22.55 8.53 1.32
CA PHE A 530 -21.29 8.08 1.92
C PHE A 530 -21.47 7.09 3.08
N LEU A 531 -22.66 7.06 3.69
CA LEU A 531 -23.02 6.15 4.77
C LEU A 531 -24.35 5.46 4.49
N ASN A 532 -24.46 4.23 4.97
CA ASN A 532 -25.72 3.50 4.97
C ASN A 532 -26.47 3.76 6.27
N GLU A 533 -27.80 3.60 6.25
CA GLU A 533 -28.66 3.76 7.44
C GLU A 533 -28.19 2.85 8.59
N GLU A 534 -27.74 1.62 8.29
CA GLU A 534 -27.27 0.64 9.26
C GLU A 534 -26.07 1.16 10.09
N ASP A 535 -25.11 1.83 9.45
CA ASP A 535 -23.91 2.36 10.12
C ASP A 535 -24.28 3.46 11.12
N VAL A 536 -25.27 4.29 10.76
CA VAL A 536 -25.79 5.36 11.63
C VAL A 536 -26.63 4.80 12.78
N GLN A 537 -27.43 3.75 12.52
CA GLN A 537 -28.18 3.07 13.59
C GLN A 537 -27.25 2.42 14.62
N LEU A 538 -26.09 1.91 14.22
CA LEU A 538 -25.09 1.36 15.15
C LEU A 538 -24.38 2.45 15.97
N LEU A 539 -24.26 3.67 15.44
CA LEU A 539 -23.71 4.81 16.16
C LEU A 539 -24.67 5.35 17.25
N ARG A 540 -25.99 5.31 17.02
CA ARG A 540 -27.01 5.86 17.94
C ARG A 540 -26.90 5.30 19.37
N PRO A 541 -26.83 3.98 19.61
CA PRO A 541 -26.63 3.42 20.95
C PRO A 541 -25.43 3.99 21.68
N VAL A 542 -24.29 4.13 20.98
CA VAL A 542 -23.06 4.72 21.54
C VAL A 542 -23.36 6.12 22.07
N THR A 543 -24.08 6.96 21.31
CA THR A 543 -24.45 8.32 21.76
C THR A 543 -25.40 8.30 22.97
N THR A 544 -26.29 7.32 23.07
CA THR A 544 -27.26 7.23 24.18
C THR A 544 -26.64 6.79 25.50
N VAL A 545 -25.57 6.00 25.48
CA VAL A 545 -24.82 5.57 26.68
C VAL A 545 -24.23 6.76 27.42
N PHE A 546 -23.85 7.81 26.71
CA PHE A 546 -23.21 9.00 27.27
C PHE A 546 -24.20 10.15 27.56
N LEU A 547 -25.52 9.97 27.41
CA LEU A 547 -26.47 11.02 27.76
C LEU A 547 -26.58 11.21 29.29
N PRO A 548 -26.38 12.43 29.82
CA PRO A 548 -26.76 12.71 31.20
C PRO A 548 -28.29 12.64 31.32
N LEU A 549 -28.81 11.83 32.24
CA LEU A 549 -30.18 12.01 32.71
C LEU A 549 -30.24 13.40 33.36
N ARG A 550 -31.20 14.22 32.93
CA ARG A 550 -31.43 15.59 33.43
C ARG A 550 -31.19 15.68 34.94
N GLY A 551 -30.13 16.39 35.34
CA GLY A 551 -29.90 16.79 36.72
C GLY A 551 -29.09 15.85 37.62
N GLU A 552 -28.57 14.72 37.13
CA GLU A 552 -27.62 13.88 37.89
C GLU A 552 -26.20 13.90 37.27
N PRO A 553 -25.13 13.74 38.08
CA PRO A 553 -23.79 13.47 37.56
C PRO A 553 -23.84 12.21 36.69
N ILE A 554 -23.00 12.17 35.64
CA ILE A 554 -22.96 11.09 34.64
C ILE A 554 -22.84 9.73 35.33
N ARG A 555 -23.98 9.04 35.51
CA ARG A 555 -23.99 7.64 35.94
C ARG A 555 -23.69 6.79 34.73
N PHE A 556 -22.43 6.35 34.60
CA PHE A 556 -22.11 5.18 33.80
C PHE A 556 -22.97 4.02 34.32
N LYS A 557 -24.04 3.66 33.61
CA LYS A 557 -24.82 2.48 33.98
C LYS A 557 -23.90 1.27 33.82
N GLY A 558 -23.38 0.74 34.93
CA GLY A 558 -22.65 -0.53 34.99
C GLY A 558 -23.51 -1.76 34.69
N SER A 559 -24.75 -1.55 34.22
CA SER A 559 -25.73 -2.58 33.89
C SER A 559 -26.78 -1.99 32.94
N VAL A 560 -26.37 -1.55 31.75
CA VAL A 560 -27.33 -1.38 30.64
C VAL A 560 -27.48 -2.76 29.99
N LYS A 561 -28.69 -3.32 29.98
CA LYS A 561 -29.01 -4.40 29.03
C LYS A 561 -28.93 -3.78 27.64
N PHE A 562 -27.79 -3.93 26.99
CA PHE A 562 -27.58 -3.50 25.61
C PHE A 562 -28.40 -4.38 24.68
N LEU A 563 -29.12 -3.73 23.75
CA LEU A 563 -29.95 -4.37 22.73
C LEU A 563 -29.13 -5.42 21.98
N CYS A 564 -29.45 -6.69 22.26
CA CYS A 564 -29.19 -7.77 21.33
C CYS A 564 -30.08 -7.49 20.12
N TRP A 565 -29.50 -7.39 18.92
CA TRP A 565 -30.31 -7.44 17.71
C TRP A 565 -30.80 -8.89 17.54
N GLN A 566 -31.91 -9.22 18.19
CA GLN A 566 -32.78 -10.32 17.81
C GLN A 566 -34.22 -9.84 17.80
N GLU A 567 -34.92 -10.25 16.75
CA GLU A 567 -36.32 -10.00 16.48
C GLU A 567 -37.19 -10.37 17.69
N GLY A 568 -38.03 -9.41 18.12
CA GLY A 568 -39.32 -9.66 18.76
C GLY A 568 -39.32 -10.47 20.04
N LEU A 569 -39.16 -9.80 21.19
CA LEU A 569 -39.89 -10.13 22.42
C LEU A 569 -39.97 -8.88 23.30
N ASN A 570 -41.06 -8.13 23.10
CA ASN A 570 -41.56 -7.20 24.11
C ASN A 570 -41.98 -8.00 25.34
N GLN A 571 -41.20 -7.94 26.41
CA GLN A 571 -41.73 -8.17 27.76
C GLN A 571 -41.38 -6.97 28.64
N SER A 572 -42.44 -6.31 29.09
CA SER A 572 -42.46 -5.16 29.98
C SER A 572 -41.82 -5.48 31.33
N LEU A 573 -40.97 -4.56 31.81
CA LEU A 573 -40.27 -4.58 33.09
C LEU A 573 -41.18 -4.20 34.30
N SER A 574 -42.50 -4.34 34.17
CA SER A 574 -43.47 -4.06 35.25
C SER A 574 -43.63 -5.21 36.25
N ASP A 575 -43.31 -6.44 35.88
CA ASP A 575 -43.71 -7.62 36.67
C ASP A 575 -42.59 -8.14 37.59
N ILE A 576 -41.42 -7.50 37.60
CA ILE A 576 -40.25 -7.95 38.38
C ILE A 576 -40.00 -7.07 39.62
N ILE A 577 -40.63 -5.89 39.72
CA ILE A 577 -40.27 -4.90 40.75
C ILE A 577 -41.23 -4.91 41.96
N TYR A 578 -42.43 -5.50 41.86
CA TYR A 578 -43.33 -5.67 43.01
C TYR A 578 -43.74 -7.12 43.22
N GLY A 579 -43.08 -7.81 44.16
CA GLY A 579 -43.45 -9.17 44.55
C GLY A 579 -42.49 -9.82 45.54
N GLY A 580 -42.34 -9.21 46.72
CA GLY A 580 -41.62 -9.82 47.83
C GLY A 580 -42.33 -11.07 48.38
N GLY A 581 -41.57 -12.14 48.55
CA GLY A 581 -41.65 -13.14 49.62
C GLY A 581 -42.97 -13.85 49.91
N ARG A 582 -42.99 -15.17 49.68
CA ARG A 582 -43.36 -16.19 50.70
C ARG A 582 -43.04 -17.61 50.23
N ASN A 583 -42.57 -18.41 51.18
CA ASN A 583 -42.27 -19.84 51.11
C ASN A 583 -43.43 -20.70 50.55
N HIS A 584 -43.13 -21.70 49.72
CA HIS A 584 -43.28 -23.13 50.03
C HIS A 584 -42.91 -24.05 48.85
N ASN A 585 -42.52 -25.27 49.22
CA ASN A 585 -41.99 -26.37 48.41
C ASN A 585 -43.03 -27.02 47.45
N PRO A 586 -42.60 -27.95 46.55
CA PRO A 586 -43.16 -28.18 45.21
C PRO A 586 -44.21 -29.30 45.17
N LYS A 587 -45.01 -29.32 44.09
CA LYS A 587 -45.55 -30.53 43.43
C LYS A 587 -46.44 -30.19 42.21
N GLY A 588 -46.24 -30.93 41.12
CA GLY A 588 -47.34 -31.48 40.33
C GLY A 588 -47.67 -30.81 38.99
N ASP A 589 -47.28 -31.49 37.91
CA ASP A 589 -48.00 -31.77 36.66
C ASP A 589 -49.09 -30.81 36.14
N TYR A 590 -49.00 -30.40 34.87
CA TYR A 590 -49.80 -30.96 33.76
C TYR A 590 -49.60 -30.17 32.44
N THR A 591 -49.69 -30.95 31.36
CA THR A 591 -49.60 -30.69 29.92
C THR A 591 -50.63 -29.72 29.30
N PRO A 592 -50.43 -29.22 28.06
CA PRO A 592 -51.15 -28.08 27.47
C PRO A 592 -52.41 -28.46 26.66
N ARG A 593 -53.42 -27.58 26.65
CA ARG A 593 -54.58 -27.66 25.74
C ARG A 593 -54.55 -26.53 24.69
N LYS A 594 -54.58 -26.97 23.42
CA LYS A 594 -54.93 -26.21 22.21
C LYS A 594 -56.38 -25.71 22.26
N LEU A 595 -56.67 -24.56 21.63
CA LEU A 595 -57.86 -24.22 20.81
C LEU A 595 -57.73 -22.74 20.36
N ARG A 596 -57.48 -22.45 19.08
CA ARG A 596 -58.42 -22.27 17.93
C ARG A 596 -58.72 -20.79 17.62
N SER A 597 -58.05 -20.33 16.57
CA SER A 597 -58.49 -19.47 15.45
C SER A 597 -59.93 -18.91 15.42
N GLN A 598 -60.04 -17.58 15.31
CA GLN A 598 -60.87 -16.80 14.36
C GLN A 598 -60.14 -15.44 14.23
N GLY A 599 -59.81 -14.82 13.09
CA GLY A 599 -60.18 -15.00 11.70
C GLY A 599 -60.66 -13.65 11.13
N PHE A 600 -59.76 -12.74 10.73
CA PHE A 600 -60.05 -11.65 9.78
C PHE A 600 -58.80 -11.31 8.96
N ALA A 601 -58.98 -11.28 7.64
CA ALA A 601 -57.95 -11.18 6.60
C ALA A 601 -57.65 -9.73 6.20
N LEU A 602 -56.40 -9.46 5.82
CA LEU A 602 -55.93 -8.33 4.99
C LEU A 602 -54.45 -8.62 4.53
N PRO A 603 -53.92 -7.93 3.49
CA PRO A 603 -53.41 -8.41 2.18
C PRO A 603 -51.95 -8.97 2.16
N PRO A 604 -51.44 -9.48 1.01
CA PRO A 604 -50.12 -10.11 0.96
C PRO A 604 -49.00 -9.06 0.95
N LEU A 605 -48.16 -9.05 1.98
CA LEU A 605 -46.92 -8.27 2.02
C LEU A 605 -45.72 -9.15 1.62
N SER A 606 -44.95 -8.62 0.67
CA SER A 606 -43.87 -9.28 -0.05
C SER A 606 -42.72 -9.72 0.85
N ARG A 607 -42.28 -10.97 0.66
CA ARG A 607 -41.00 -11.52 1.17
C ARG A 607 -39.80 -10.74 0.60
N ARG A 608 -39.35 -9.69 1.27
CA ARG A 608 -38.03 -9.05 1.02
C ARG A 608 -37.21 -8.70 2.27
N GLY A 609 -37.67 -9.06 3.48
CA GLY A 609 -36.95 -8.76 4.74
C GLY A 609 -35.99 -9.84 5.27
N LEU A 610 -36.07 -11.09 4.79
CA LEU A 610 -35.39 -12.22 5.44
C LEU A 610 -34.01 -12.62 4.85
N LYS A 611 -33.45 -11.86 3.91
CA LYS A 611 -32.15 -12.16 3.27
C LYS A 611 -30.97 -11.31 3.73
N ALA A 612 -31.18 -10.23 4.48
CA ALA A 612 -30.15 -9.19 4.66
C ALA A 612 -29.20 -9.40 5.87
N VAL A 613 -29.68 -9.95 6.99
CA VAL A 613 -28.83 -10.20 8.17
C VAL A 613 -27.87 -11.39 7.94
N HIS A 614 -28.28 -12.35 7.12
CA HIS A 614 -27.41 -13.46 6.72
C HIS A 614 -26.27 -13.02 5.79
N ASN A 615 -26.41 -11.91 5.05
CA ASN A 615 -25.42 -11.52 4.04
C ASN A 615 -24.22 -10.73 4.59
N ARG A 616 -24.29 -10.15 5.79
CA ARG A 616 -23.11 -9.54 6.45
C ARG A 616 -22.17 -10.58 7.11
N VAL A 617 -22.62 -11.83 7.25
CA VAL A 617 -21.82 -12.93 7.87
C VAL A 617 -21.62 -14.13 6.94
N ARG A 618 -22.44 -14.31 5.88
CA ARG A 618 -22.35 -15.48 4.96
C ARG A 618 -21.67 -15.22 3.61
N HIS A 619 -21.05 -14.07 3.37
CA HIS A 619 -20.10 -13.98 2.26
C HIS A 619 -18.69 -14.23 2.80
N ARG A 620 -18.44 -15.51 3.12
CA ARG A 620 -17.14 -16.25 3.12
C ARG A 620 -17.02 -17.39 4.13
N VAL A 621 -18.11 -18.11 4.39
CA VAL A 621 -18.01 -19.47 4.93
C VAL A 621 -18.93 -20.35 4.09
N VAL A 622 -18.37 -21.41 3.47
CA VAL A 622 -18.96 -22.36 2.48
C VAL A 622 -18.89 -21.83 1.03
N ILE A 623 -18.01 -22.27 0.12
CA ILE A 623 -17.25 -23.51 -0.13
C ILE A 623 -15.81 -23.18 -0.49
#